data_AF-A0AA42W6M1-F1
#
_entry.id   AF-A0AA42W6M1-F1
#
_cell.length_a   1.000
_cell.length_b   1.000
_cell.length_c   1.000
_cell.angle_alpha   90.00
_cell.angle_beta   90.00
_cell.angle_gamma   90.00
#
_symmetry.space_group_name_H-M   'P 1'
#
loop_
_entity.id
_entity.type
_entity.pdbx_description
1 polymer ?
#
loop_
_entity_poly.entity_id
_entity_poly.type
_entity_poly.pdbx_seq_one_letter_code
_entity_poly.pdbx_strand_id
1 'polypeptide(L)'
;MISALVEGRNRHAALVAKICLSTGARWGEAESLEIQHLRNGQLQFAGTKSGKVRALPISPELSDELKAHYDPKETGNRLFAPCYSAFREGI
;
A
#
# COMPACT_ATOMS: atom_id res chain seq x y z
N MET A 1 -15.20 -9.52 4.39
CA MET A 1 -13.76 -9.82 4.28
C MET A 1 -12.87 -8.57 4.33
N ILE A 2 -13.30 -7.38 3.90
CA ILE A 2 -12.57 -6.11 4.13
C ILE A 2 -13.00 -5.40 5.43
N SER A 3 -14.25 -5.61 5.88
CA SER A 3 -14.82 -4.91 7.04
C SER A 3 -14.01 -5.07 8.33
N ALA A 4 -13.40 -6.23 8.58
CA ALA A 4 -12.59 -6.47 9.78
C ALA A 4 -11.31 -5.61 9.83
N LEU A 5 -10.71 -5.27 8.67
CA LEU A 5 -9.53 -4.40 8.60
C LEU A 5 -9.90 -2.91 8.67
N VAL A 6 -11.10 -2.56 8.22
CA VAL A 6 -11.64 -1.19 8.35
C VAL A 6 -12.01 -0.90 9.81
N GLU A 7 -12.49 -1.90 10.55
CA GLU A 7 -12.75 -1.80 12.00
C GLU A 7 -11.48 -1.95 12.84
N GLY A 8 -10.50 -2.72 12.36
CA GLY A 8 -9.30 -3.08 13.08
C GLY A 8 -8.22 -1.99 13.04
N ARG A 9 -8.33 -0.99 13.92
CA ARG A 9 -7.28 -0.14 14.55
C ARG A 9 -6.08 0.41 13.75
N ASN A 10 -5.86 0.05 12.48
CA ASN A 10 -4.66 0.37 11.72
C ASN A 10 -5.02 0.84 10.30
N ARG A 11 -5.11 2.16 10.14
CA ARG A 11 -5.38 2.84 8.87
C ARG A 11 -4.43 2.44 7.73
N HIS A 12 -3.20 2.04 8.06
CA HIS A 12 -2.21 1.59 7.07
C HIS A 12 -2.59 0.21 6.51
N ALA A 13 -2.99 -0.73 7.36
CA ALA A 13 -3.30 -2.10 6.96
C ALA A 13 -4.47 -2.18 5.97
N ALA A 14 -5.52 -1.37 6.18
CA ALA A 14 -6.68 -1.34 5.29
C ALA A 14 -6.32 -0.86 3.88
N LEU A 15 -5.50 0.19 3.76
CA LEU A 15 -5.04 0.71 2.48
C LEU A 15 -4.09 -0.26 1.75
N VAL A 16 -3.17 -0.89 2.49
CA VAL A 16 -2.29 -1.92 1.93
C VAL A 16 -3.10 -3.10 1.38
N ALA A 17 -4.12 -3.55 2.12
CA ALA A 17 -5.03 -4.59 1.65
C ALA A 17 -5.79 -4.17 0.38
N LYS A 18 -6.29 -2.93 0.33
CA LYS A 18 -6.97 -2.38 -0.86
C LYS A 18 -6.05 -2.34 -2.08
N ILE A 19 -4.78 -1.98 -1.90
CA ILE A 19 -3.76 -2.05 -2.96
C ILE A 19 -3.57 -3.49 -3.41
N CYS A 20 -3.39 -4.44 -2.49
CA CYS A 20 -3.20 -5.85 -2.83
C CYS A 20 -4.38 -6.41 -3.63
N LEU A 21 -5.61 -6.04 -3.26
CA LEU A 21 -6.83 -6.45 -3.97
C LEU A 21 -6.96 -5.80 -5.35
N SER A 22 -6.58 -4.53 -5.48
CA SER A 22 -6.71 -3.79 -6.74
C SER A 22 -5.60 -4.12 -7.76
N THR A 23 -4.40 -4.43 -7.28
CA THR A 23 -3.19 -4.58 -8.11
C THR A 23 -2.64 -6.01 -8.14
N GLY A 24 -3.09 -6.89 -7.24
CA GLY A 24 -2.51 -8.23 -7.08
C GLY A 24 -1.07 -8.23 -6.55
N ALA A 25 -0.62 -7.13 -5.95
CA ALA A 25 0.68 -7.05 -5.27
C ALA A 25 0.69 -7.92 -4.00
N ARG A 26 1.87 -8.42 -3.61
CA ARG A 26 2.04 -9.07 -2.31
C ARG A 26 2.05 -8.02 -1.20
N TRP A 27 1.63 -8.41 0.00
CA TRP A 27 1.62 -7.52 1.18
C TRP A 27 2.95 -6.79 1.37
N GLY A 28 4.07 -7.52 1.39
CA GLY A 28 5.39 -6.90 1.59
C GLY A 28 5.80 -5.91 0.50
N GLU A 29 5.37 -6.13 -0.75
CA GLU A 29 5.58 -5.19 -1.86
C GLU A 29 4.74 -3.91 -1.66
N ALA A 30 3.49 -4.06 -1.22
CA ALA A 30 2.57 -2.94 -1.01
C ALA A 30 2.88 -2.13 0.26
N GLU A 31 3.26 -2.78 1.36
CA GLU A 31 3.66 -2.13 2.62
C GLU A 31 4.95 -1.33 2.45
N SER A 32 5.88 -1.81 1.62
CA SER A 32 7.16 -1.14 1.34
C SER A 32 7.05 -0.04 0.29
N LEU A 33 5.84 0.33 -0.13
CA LEU A 33 5.65 1.40 -1.10
C LEU A 33 6.10 2.74 -0.53
N GLU A 34 6.63 3.56 -1.42
CA GLU A 34 7.13 4.90 -1.11
C GLU A 34 6.43 5.90 -1.99
N ILE A 35 6.42 7.16 -1.58
CA ILE A 35 5.77 8.22 -2.35
C ILE A 35 6.35 8.33 -3.77
N GLN A 36 7.64 8.02 -3.94
CA GLN A 36 8.29 8.01 -5.26
C GLN A 36 7.78 6.94 -6.21
N HIS A 37 7.23 5.84 -5.67
CA HIS A 37 6.64 4.74 -6.43
C HIS A 37 5.22 5.07 -6.93
N LEU A 38 4.56 6.08 -6.35
CA LEU A 38 3.27 6.59 -6.76
C LEU A 38 3.46 7.72 -7.78
N ARG A 39 3.31 7.41 -9.08
CA ARG A 39 3.46 8.39 -10.16
C ARG A 39 2.41 8.21 -11.24
N ASN A 40 1.85 9.32 -11.74
CA ASN A 40 0.90 9.33 -12.86
C ASN A 40 -0.30 8.37 -12.67
N GLY A 41 -0.80 8.20 -11.44
CA GLY A 41 -1.88 7.25 -11.15
C GLY A 41 -1.47 5.78 -11.28
N GLN A 42 -0.17 5.48 -11.17
CA GLN A 42 0.37 4.14 -11.22
C GLN A 42 1.22 3.87 -9.97
N LEU A 43 1.19 2.63 -9.50
CA LEU A 43 2.08 2.14 -8.45
C LEU A 43 3.20 1.31 -9.07
N GLN A 44 4.43 1.68 -8.76
CA GLN A 44 5.62 0.97 -9.19
C GLN A 44 6.08 0.01 -8.11
N PHE A 45 6.05 -1.29 -8.42
CA PHE A 45 6.52 -2.33 -7.51
C PHE A 45 7.90 -2.81 -7.97
N ALA A 46 8.91 -2.58 -7.13
CA ALA A 46 10.27 -3.09 -7.29
C ALA A 46 10.46 -4.38 -6.46
N GLY A 47 11.25 -5.33 -6.95
CA GLY A 47 11.62 -6.51 -6.15
C GLY A 47 11.10 -7.86 -6.63
N THR A 48 10.96 -8.05 -7.94
CA THR A 48 10.90 -9.42 -8.47
C THR A 48 12.30 -10.02 -8.51
N LYS A 49 12.40 -11.36 -8.36
CA LYS A 49 13.65 -12.15 -8.47
C LYS A 49 14.47 -11.87 -9.74
N SER A 50 13.88 -11.20 -10.74
CA SER A 50 14.52 -10.82 -12.00
C SER A 50 14.80 -9.32 -12.12
N GLY A 51 14.66 -8.53 -11.05
CA GLY A 51 14.97 -7.09 -11.04
C GLY A 51 14.02 -6.21 -11.85
N LYS A 52 12.95 -6.76 -12.42
CA LYS A 52 11.99 -6.00 -13.23
C LYS A 52 11.02 -5.26 -12.31
N VAL A 53 11.00 -3.94 -12.47
CA VAL A 53 9.98 -3.04 -11.90
C VAL A 53 8.74 -3.12 -12.78
N ARG A 54 7.57 -3.31 -12.17
CA ARG A 54 6.28 -3.26 -12.87
C ARG A 54 5.48 -2.06 -12.36
N ALA A 55 4.96 -1.26 -13.27
CA ALA A 55 4.02 -0.19 -12.96
C ALA A 55 2.59 -0.69 -13.22
N LEU A 56 1.75 -0.64 -12.20
CA LEU A 56 0.34 -1.04 -12.30
C LEU A 56 -0.55 0.19 -12.19
N PRO A 57 -1.50 0.39 -13.13
CA PRO A 57 -2.46 1.47 -13.02
C PRO A 57 -3.37 1.24 -11.81
N ILE A 58 -3.62 2.31 -11.07
CA ILE A 58 -4.61 2.34 -9.99
C ILE A 58 -5.70 3.33 -10.33
N SER A 59 -6.83 3.22 -9.65
CA SER A 59 -7.90 4.19 -9.85
C SER A 59 -7.48 5.57 -9.29
N PRO A 60 -7.97 6.68 -9.87
CA PRO A 60 -7.67 8.02 -9.38
C PRO A 60 -8.04 8.20 -7.89
N GLU A 61 -9.15 7.61 -7.47
CA GLU A 61 -9.64 7.67 -6.09
C GLU A 61 -8.65 7.00 -5.13
N LEU A 62 -8.13 5.82 -5.48
CA LEU A 62 -7.10 5.16 -4.69
C LEU A 62 -5.81 5.99 -4.67
N SER A 63 -5.43 6.62 -5.78
CA SER A 63 -4.25 7.47 -5.81
C SER A 63 -4.38 8.67 -4.87
N ASP A 64 -5.57 9.26 -4.79
CA ASP A 64 -5.81 10.44 -3.97
C ASP A 64 -5.95 10.06 -2.49
N GLU A 65 -6.56 8.91 -2.19
CA GLU A 65 -6.54 8.31 -0.84
C GLU A 65 -5.10 8.10 -0.34
N LEU A 66 -4.21 7.57 -1.20
CA LEU A 66 -2.80 7.34 -0.84
C LEU A 66 -2.03 8.63 -0.57
N LYS A 67 -2.27 9.68 -1.38
CA LYS A 67 -1.66 11.00 -1.17
C LYS A 67 -2.19 11.67 0.08
N ALA A 68 -3.48 11.54 0.37
CA ALA A 68 -4.11 12.10 1.57
C ALA A 68 -3.63 11.38 2.85
N HIS A 69 -3.34 10.09 2.75
CA HIS A 69 -2.85 9.27 3.84
C HIS A 69 -1.35 9.47 4.13
N TYR A 70 -0.56 9.81 3.11
CA TYR A 70 0.87 10.03 3.23
C TYR A 70 1.21 11.16 4.22
N ASP A 71 1.92 10.81 5.31
CA ASP A 71 2.44 11.77 6.27
C ASP A 71 3.97 11.64 6.37
N PRO A 72 4.75 12.59 5.80
CA PRO A 72 6.20 12.54 5.85
C PRO A 72 6.78 12.60 7.27
N LYS A 73 6.03 13.12 8.25
CA LYS A 73 6.48 13.19 9.65
C LYS A 73 6.34 11.84 10.37
N GLU A 74 5.40 11.00 9.94
CA GLU A 74 5.15 9.68 10.53
C GLU A 74 6.01 8.60 9.87
N THR A 75 6.01 8.56 8.53
CA THR A 75 6.55 7.44 7.75
C THR A 75 7.76 7.81 6.88
N GLY A 76 8.17 9.09 6.88
CA GLY A 76 9.27 9.58 6.07
C GLY A 76 8.97 9.49 4.57
N ASN A 77 9.72 8.64 3.86
CA ASN A 77 9.51 8.41 2.43
C ASN A 77 8.50 7.29 2.13
N ARG A 78 8.17 6.46 3.13
CA ARG A 78 7.23 5.35 2.98
C ARG A 78 5.79 5.86 3.01
N LEU A 79 4.90 5.23 2.26
CA LEU A 79 3.47 5.52 2.31
C LEU A 79 2.84 4.93 3.59
N PHE A 80 3.40 3.84 4.10
CA PHE A 80 2.84 3.08 5.21
C PHE A 80 3.89 2.78 6.27
N ALA A 81 3.45 2.76 7.52
CA ALA A 81 4.19 2.13 8.60
C ALA A 81 4.06 0.59 8.48
N PRO A 82 5.02 -0.18 9.03
CA PRO A 82 4.91 -1.64 9.11
C PRO A 82 3.58 -2.03 9.79
N CYS A 83 2.73 -2.73 9.05
CA CYS A 83 1.38 -3.09 9.45
C CYS A 83 1.05 -4.58 9.22
N TYR A 84 2.05 -5.38 8.86
CA TYR A 84 1.93 -6.84 8.72
C TYR A 84 1.45 -7.55 9.98
N SER A 85 1.85 -7.08 11.17
CA SER A 85 1.35 -7.62 12.44
C SER A 85 -0.17 -7.41 12.57
N ALA A 86 -0.66 -6.22 12.24
CA ALA A 86 -2.08 -5.89 12.28
C ALA A 86 -2.89 -6.71 11.25
N PHE A 87 -2.31 -7.01 10.09
CA PHE A 87 -2.93 -7.92 9.12
C PHE A 87 -3.03 -9.35 9.64
N ARG A 88 -1.96 -9.85 10.28
CA ARG A 88 -1.93 -11.20 10.85
C ARG A 88 -2.88 -11.36 12.03
N GLU A 89 -3.09 -10.33 12.84
CA GLU A 89 -4.01 -10.34 13.98
C GLU A 89 -5.49 -10.20 13.57
N GLY A 90 -5.76 -9.67 12.37
CA GLY A 90 -7.11 -9.46 11.83
C GLY A 90 -7.68 -10.64 11.03
N ILE A 91 -6.96 -11.77 10.94
CA ILE A 91 -7.38 -13.03 10.32
C ILE A 91 -7.69 -14.07 11.40
#